data_AF-A0A2P4S4G4-F1
#
_entry.id   AF-A0A2P4S4G4-F1
#
_cell.length_a   1.000
_cell.length_b   1.000
_cell.length_c   1.000
_cell.angle_alpha   90.00
_cell.angle_beta   90.00
_cell.angle_gamma   90.00
#
_symmetry.space_group_name_H-M   'P 1'
#
loop_
_entity.id
_entity.type
_entity.pdbx_description
1 polymer ?
#
loop_
_entity_poly.entity_id
_entity_poly.type
_entity_poly.pdbx_seq_one_letter_code
_entity_poly.pdbx_strand_id
1 'polypeptide(L)'
;GNCCNEPLDLYSYLHSQEIGTTLAQLYITWAEELEARGSFKKADIIFQEGLNRKAEPLDKLQSHHRQFQTRVSRQTLLGLEEAADEKDTGLLITEEPQRSTLADLKGRGKKKVRAPISRVGDALKATNQNRNFQTPQQFSNNLGFAVFDENSASASGPEIPILTPQHWTEPPAPRAKENELSAGPWNSGRVVVELSSFFLKTLWPL
;
A
#
# COMPACT_ATOMS: atom_id res chain seq x y z
N GLY A 1 0.37 -16.92 -6.63
CA GLY A 1 0.70 -16.38 -5.30
C GLY A 1 1.67 -15.25 -5.49
N ASN A 2 1.34 -14.06 -5.00
CA ASN A 2 2.17 -12.88 -5.16
C ASN A 2 3.33 -12.96 -4.17
N CYS A 3 4.58 -12.95 -4.65
CA CYS A 3 5.78 -13.20 -3.84
C CYS A 3 6.37 -11.93 -3.19
N CYS A 4 5.78 -10.77 -3.46
CA CYS A 4 6.24 -9.46 -2.99
C CYS A 4 5.11 -8.76 -2.22
N ASN A 5 5.46 -8.08 -1.11
CA ASN A 5 4.51 -7.27 -0.34
C ASN A 5 3.96 -6.07 -1.14
N GLU A 6 4.76 -5.52 -2.06
CA GLU A 6 4.36 -4.41 -2.93
C GLU A 6 4.61 -4.78 -4.41
N PRO A 7 3.63 -5.38 -5.11
CA PRO A 7 3.78 -5.77 -6.51
C PRO A 7 4.05 -4.60 -7.47
N LEU A 8 3.63 -3.37 -7.12
CA LEU A 8 3.91 -2.18 -7.94
C LEU A 8 5.41 -1.84 -8.01
N ASP A 9 6.16 -2.10 -6.94
CA ASP A 9 7.61 -1.88 -6.93
C ASP A 9 8.29 -2.85 -7.89
N LEU A 10 7.79 -4.09 -7.97
CA LEU A 10 8.30 -5.09 -8.91
C LEU A 10 8.08 -4.65 -10.36
N TYR A 11 6.90 -4.18 -10.72
CA TYR A 11 6.64 -3.70 -12.08
C TYR A 11 7.46 -2.45 -12.43
N SER A 12 7.62 -1.53 -11.47
CA SER A 12 8.48 -0.36 -11.62
C SER A 12 9.94 -0.75 -11.85
N TYR A 13 10.42 -1.75 -11.11
CA TYR A 13 11.75 -2.33 -11.29
C TYR A 13 11.90 -2.96 -12.68
N LEU A 14 10.99 -3.84 -13.08
CA LEU A 14 11.01 -4.51 -14.39
C LEU A 14 11.05 -3.49 -15.54
N HIS A 15 10.23 -2.43 -15.43
CA HIS A 15 10.22 -1.34 -16.41
C HIS A 15 11.55 -0.57 -16.44
N SER A 16 12.15 -0.25 -15.28
CA SER A 16 13.44 0.46 -15.20
C SER A 16 14.62 -0.34 -15.75
N GLN A 17 14.54 -1.67 -15.68
CA GLN A 17 15.55 -2.60 -16.21
C GLN A 17 15.24 -3.05 -17.65
N GLU A 18 14.19 -2.49 -18.26
CA GLU A 18 13.67 -2.89 -19.57
C GLU A 18 13.27 -4.37 -19.69
N ILE A 19 13.08 -5.07 -18.57
CA ILE A 19 12.75 -6.49 -18.53
C ILE A 19 11.28 -6.70 -18.93
N GLY A 20 11.05 -7.47 -19.98
CA GLY A 20 9.70 -7.82 -20.43
C GLY A 20 8.93 -6.66 -21.05
N THR A 21 9.59 -5.54 -21.37
CA THR A 21 8.95 -4.35 -21.95
C THR A 21 8.43 -4.57 -23.38
N THR A 22 8.82 -5.65 -24.04
CA THR A 22 8.28 -6.08 -25.34
C THR A 22 7.07 -7.01 -25.21
N LEU A 23 6.72 -7.44 -23.99
CA LEU A 23 5.64 -8.39 -23.74
C LEU A 23 4.38 -7.66 -23.27
N ALA A 24 3.26 -7.85 -23.98
CA ALA A 24 1.96 -7.28 -23.61
C ALA A 24 1.54 -7.69 -22.20
N GLN A 25 1.91 -8.91 -21.78
CA GLN A 25 1.56 -9.45 -20.47
C GLN A 25 2.04 -8.57 -19.31
N LEU A 26 3.21 -7.93 -19.42
CA LEU A 26 3.74 -7.03 -18.39
C LEU A 26 2.79 -5.85 -18.16
N TYR A 27 2.41 -5.15 -19.23
CA TYR A 27 1.53 -3.98 -19.15
C TYR A 27 0.12 -4.34 -18.69
N ILE A 28 -0.40 -5.49 -19.14
CA ILE A 28 -1.72 -5.98 -18.73
C ILE A 28 -1.76 -6.21 -17.21
N THR A 29 -0.84 -7.01 -16.66
CA THR A 29 -0.88 -7.36 -15.23
C THR A 29 -0.51 -6.17 -14.34
N TRP A 30 0.34 -5.26 -14.84
CA TRP A 30 0.66 -4.02 -14.14
C TRP A 30 -0.55 -3.09 -14.07
N ALA A 31 -1.25 -2.90 -15.19
CA ALA A 31 -2.46 -2.08 -15.22
C ALA A 31 -3.60 -2.69 -14.39
N GLU A 32 -3.75 -4.01 -14.37
CA GLU A 32 -4.72 -4.71 -13.51
C GLU A 32 -4.43 -4.50 -12.01
N GLU A 33 -3.16 -4.53 -11.59
CA GLU A 33 -2.77 -4.23 -10.21
C GLU A 33 -3.06 -2.75 -9.84
N LEU A 34 -2.86 -1.82 -10.78
CA LEU A 34 -3.21 -0.41 -10.61
C LEU A 34 -4.73 -0.18 -10.56
N GLU A 35 -5.50 -0.91 -11.38
CA GLU A 35 -6.96 -0.93 -11.37
C GLU A 35 -7.49 -1.42 -10.02
N ALA A 36 -6.95 -2.52 -9.49
CA ALA A 36 -7.33 -3.09 -8.20
C ALA A 36 -7.10 -2.11 -7.02
N ARG A 37 -6.12 -1.22 -7.15
CA ARG A 37 -5.82 -0.15 -6.18
C ARG A 37 -6.60 1.14 -6.42
N GLY A 38 -7.49 1.17 -7.42
CA GLY A 38 -8.31 2.35 -7.77
C GLY A 38 -7.55 3.44 -8.53
N SER A 39 -6.34 3.17 -9.03
CA SER A 39 -5.51 4.15 -9.74
C SER A 39 -5.72 4.10 -11.26
N PHE A 40 -6.95 4.41 -11.70
CA PHE A 40 -7.35 4.27 -13.11
C PHE A 40 -6.52 5.12 -14.08
N LYS A 41 -6.14 6.34 -13.68
CA LYS A 41 -5.30 7.22 -14.51
C LYS A 41 -3.94 6.60 -14.80
N LYS A 42 -3.30 6.01 -13.79
CA LYS A 42 -2.01 5.35 -13.95
C LYS A 42 -2.15 4.08 -14.80
N ALA A 43 -3.21 3.30 -14.58
CA ALA A 43 -3.48 2.10 -15.38
C ALA A 43 -3.61 2.43 -16.88
N ASP A 44 -4.33 3.50 -17.23
CA ASP A 44 -4.45 3.93 -18.64
C ASP A 44 -3.09 4.32 -19.24
N ILE A 45 -2.27 5.08 -18.50
CA ILE A 45 -0.89 5.43 -18.93
C ILE A 45 -0.06 4.18 -19.22
N ILE A 46 -0.13 3.15 -18.37
CA ILE A 46 0.61 1.89 -18.58
C ILE A 46 0.12 1.16 -19.84
N PHE A 47 -1.19 1.14 -20.11
CA PHE A 47 -1.71 0.58 -21.36
C PHE A 47 -1.20 1.36 -22.59
N GLN A 48 -1.25 2.70 -22.53
CA GLN A 48 -0.75 3.54 -23.63
C GLN A 48 0.74 3.32 -23.89
N GLU A 49 1.55 3.20 -22.84
CA GLU A 49 2.99 2.93 -22.97
C GLU A 49 3.24 1.58 -23.65
N GLY A 50 2.51 0.52 -23.26
CA GLY A 50 2.62 -0.79 -23.90
C GLY A 50 2.21 -0.77 -25.38
N LEU A 51 1.18 0.00 -25.73
CA LEU A 51 0.73 0.19 -27.12
C LEU A 51 1.77 0.96 -27.93
N ASN A 52 2.35 2.02 -27.36
CA ASN A 52 3.41 2.82 -27.98
C ASN A 52 4.65 1.97 -28.27
N ARG A 53 5.01 1.07 -27.34
CA ARG A 53 6.11 0.11 -27.50
C ARG A 53 5.78 -1.09 -28.39
N LYS A 54 4.53 -1.21 -28.87
CA LYS A 54 4.04 -2.33 -29.68
C LYS A 54 4.32 -3.69 -29.01
N ALA A 55 4.00 -3.79 -27.73
CA ALA A 55 4.25 -5.02 -26.98
C ALA A 55 3.38 -6.19 -27.49
N GLU A 56 3.99 -7.36 -27.66
CA GLU A 56 3.36 -8.53 -28.26
C GLU A 56 2.77 -9.46 -27.19
N PRO A 57 1.58 -10.07 -27.39
CA PRO A 57 0.68 -9.90 -28.54
C PRO A 57 -0.11 -8.58 -28.51
N LEU A 58 -0.01 -7.78 -29.57
CA LEU A 58 -0.61 -6.44 -29.60
C LEU A 58 -2.14 -6.47 -29.55
N ASP A 59 -2.77 -7.41 -30.26
CA ASP A 59 -4.22 -7.59 -30.26
C ASP A 59 -4.75 -7.89 -28.86
N LYS A 60 -4.00 -8.68 -28.09
CA LYS A 60 -4.34 -8.99 -26.69
C LYS A 60 -4.28 -7.73 -25.84
N LEU A 61 -3.22 -6.92 -25.99
CA LEU A 61 -3.07 -5.67 -25.26
C LEU A 61 -4.22 -4.70 -25.54
N GLN A 62 -4.55 -4.50 -26.81
CA GLN A 62 -5.65 -3.63 -27.23
C GLN A 62 -7.01 -4.13 -26.71
N SER A 63 -7.25 -5.44 -26.76
CA SER A 63 -8.47 -6.04 -26.22
C SER A 63 -8.60 -5.79 -24.72
N HIS A 64 -7.55 -6.03 -23.94
CA HIS A 64 -7.55 -5.77 -22.50
C HIS A 64 -7.73 -4.30 -22.18
N HIS A 65 -7.12 -3.39 -22.94
CA HIS A 65 -7.27 -1.95 -22.75
C HIS A 65 -8.73 -1.49 -22.97
N ARG A 66 -9.40 -1.98 -24.03
CA ARG A 66 -10.83 -1.70 -24.26
C ARG A 66 -11.73 -2.25 -23.15
N GLN A 67 -11.42 -3.45 -22.65
CA GLN A 67 -12.16 -4.05 -21.54
C GLN A 67 -11.99 -3.23 -20.26
N PHE A 68 -10.76 -2.78 -19.96
CA PHE A 68 -10.48 -1.86 -18.86
C PHE A 68 -11.29 -0.57 -18.98
N GLN A 69 -11.27 0.10 -20.13
CA GLN A 69 -12.04 1.32 -20.35
C GLN A 69 -13.54 1.13 -20.14
N THR A 70 -14.08 -0.03 -20.56
CA THR A 70 -15.48 -0.39 -20.35
C THR A 70 -15.82 -0.59 -18.87
N ARG A 71 -14.92 -1.22 -18.10
CA ARG A 71 -15.11 -1.40 -16.65
C ARG A 71 -15.07 -0.07 -15.92
N VAL A 72 -14.08 0.77 -16.21
CA VAL A 72 -13.93 2.09 -15.59
C VAL A 72 -15.13 2.98 -15.90
N SER A 73 -15.59 3.03 -17.15
CA SER A 73 -16.76 3.84 -17.52
C SER A 73 -18.03 3.39 -16.79
N ARG A 74 -18.27 2.07 -16.72
CA ARG A 74 -19.39 1.51 -15.96
C ARG A 74 -19.31 1.86 -14.48
N GLN A 75 -18.13 1.75 -13.87
CA GLN A 75 -17.93 2.09 -12.46
C GLN A 75 -18.17 3.58 -12.19
N THR A 76 -17.72 4.47 -13.08
CA THR A 76 -17.97 5.91 -12.93
C THR A 76 -19.45 6.26 -13.06
N LEU A 77 -20.20 5.57 -13.91
CA LEU A 77 -21.63 5.79 -14.08
C LEU A 77 -22.41 5.35 -12.83
N LEU A 78 -22.12 4.16 -12.31
CA LEU A 78 -22.77 3.63 -11.10
C LEU A 78 -22.47 4.50 -9.87
N GLY A 79 -21.23 4.95 -9.70
CA GLY A 79 -20.86 5.83 -8.58
C GLY A 79 -21.54 7.20 -8.62
N LEU A 80 -21.96 7.68 -9.79
CA LEU A 80 -22.73 8.92 -9.92
C LEU A 80 -24.21 8.71 -9.57
N GLU A 81 -24.77 7.54 -9.89
CA GLU A 81 -26.17 7.20 -9.61
C GLU A 81 -26.42 6.97 -8.12
N GLU A 82 -25.49 6.32 -7.42
CA GLU A 82 -25.54 6.13 -5.96
C GLU A 82 -25.51 7.47 -5.20
N ALA A 83 -24.72 8.44 -5.66
CA ALA A 83 -24.69 9.80 -5.08
C ALA A 83 -25.96 10.62 -5.36
N ALA A 84 -26.76 10.25 -6.36
CA ALA A 84 -28.02 10.93 -6.69
C ALA A 84 -29.21 10.40 -5.88
N ASP A 85 -29.16 9.14 -5.45
CA ASP A 85 -30.26 8.43 -4.78
C ASP A 85 -30.17 8.45 -3.23
N GLU A 86 -29.11 9.04 -2.67
CA GLU A 86 -28.94 9.28 -1.22
C GLU A 86 -29.97 10.24 -0.59
N LYS A 87 -30.99 10.69 -1.35
CA LYS A 87 -32.08 11.51 -0.80
C LYS A 87 -33.33 10.74 -0.37
N ASP A 88 -33.47 9.42 -0.62
CA ASP A 88 -34.73 8.73 -0.31
C ASP A 88 -34.65 7.25 0.16
N THR A 89 -33.52 6.74 0.65
CA THR A 89 -33.50 5.39 1.27
C THR A 89 -33.03 5.41 2.71
N GLY A 90 -33.97 5.73 3.61
CA GLY A 90 -33.82 5.57 5.04
C GLY A 90 -33.70 4.11 5.46
N LEU A 91 -32.49 3.55 5.37
CA LEU A 91 -32.12 2.32 6.06
C LEU A 91 -31.22 2.65 7.26
N LEU A 92 -31.64 2.14 8.41
CA LEU A 92 -31.06 2.29 9.74
C LEU A 92 -29.55 1.94 9.75
N ILE A 93 -28.68 2.91 9.44
CA ILE A 93 -27.30 2.90 9.88
C ILE A 93 -27.34 3.24 11.36
N THR A 94 -27.12 2.24 12.22
CA THR A 94 -26.72 2.51 13.60
C THR A 94 -25.41 3.28 13.49
N GLU A 95 -25.46 4.58 13.77
CA GLU A 95 -24.33 5.51 13.63
C GLU A 95 -23.20 5.08 14.57
N GLU A 96 -22.34 4.16 14.13
CA GLU A 96 -21.08 3.92 14.80
C GLU A 96 -20.24 5.20 14.77
N PRO A 97 -19.62 5.58 15.88
CA PRO A 97 -18.85 6.82 15.96
C PRO A 97 -17.68 6.78 14.97
N GLN A 98 -17.69 7.70 14.01
CA GLN A 98 -16.58 7.88 13.08
C GLN A 98 -15.29 8.23 13.83
N ARG A 99 -14.15 7.73 13.33
CA ARG A 99 -12.83 8.04 13.90
C ARG A 99 -12.50 9.52 13.73
N SER A 100 -12.20 10.21 14.82
CA SER A 100 -11.64 11.56 14.79
C SER A 100 -10.12 11.52 14.63
N THR A 101 -9.59 12.15 13.56
CA THR A 101 -8.16 12.25 13.31
C THR A 101 -7.48 13.09 14.40
N LEU A 102 -6.33 12.62 14.91
CA LEU A 102 -5.56 13.29 15.97
C LEU A 102 -6.34 13.60 17.27
N ALA A 103 -7.34 12.78 17.60
CA ALA A 103 -8.10 12.98 18.83
C ALA A 103 -7.28 12.72 20.10
N ASP A 104 -7.56 13.50 21.15
CA ASP A 104 -6.93 13.32 22.44
C ASP A 104 -7.32 11.97 23.07
N LEU A 105 -6.32 11.27 23.59
CA LEU A 105 -6.51 10.02 24.30
C LEU A 105 -6.79 10.24 25.79
N LYS A 106 -7.71 9.47 26.37
CA LYS A 106 -8.02 9.57 27.81
C LYS A 106 -7.04 8.72 28.61
N GLY A 107 -6.07 9.36 29.25
CA GLY A 107 -5.22 8.70 30.25
C GLY A 107 -6.07 8.08 31.37
N ARG A 108 -5.99 6.76 31.55
CA ARG A 108 -6.60 6.03 32.66
C ARG A 108 -5.56 5.84 33.76
N GLY A 109 -5.71 6.55 34.88
CA GLY A 109 -4.89 6.34 36.08
C GLY A 109 -5.24 7.31 37.20
N LYS A 110 -5.61 6.80 38.39
CA LYS A 110 -5.69 7.60 39.61
C LYS A 110 -4.28 7.72 40.20
N LYS A 111 -3.80 8.95 40.30
CA LYS A 111 -2.61 9.49 40.98
C LYS A 111 -1.68 8.49 41.72
N LYS A 112 -0.37 8.67 41.49
CA LYS A 112 0.83 8.16 42.20
C LYS A 112 1.52 6.91 41.62
N VAL A 113 2.14 7.04 40.44
CA VAL A 113 3.26 6.16 40.03
C VAL A 113 4.32 7.03 39.33
N ARG A 114 5.59 6.86 39.71
CA ARG A 114 6.77 7.70 39.38
C ARG A 114 7.24 7.60 37.91
N ALA A 115 6.51 6.90 37.04
CA ALA A 115 6.79 6.86 35.61
C ALA A 115 5.47 6.89 34.81
N PRO A 116 5.36 7.68 33.73
CA PRO A 116 4.15 7.74 32.92
C PRO A 116 4.00 6.44 32.11
N ILE A 117 3.15 5.52 32.59
CA ILE A 117 2.65 4.42 31.76
C ILE A 117 1.29 4.86 31.24
N SER A 118 1.28 5.53 30.07
CA SER A 118 0.06 5.79 29.34
C SER A 118 -0.27 4.55 28.49
N ARG A 119 -0.98 3.59 29.08
CA ARG A 119 -1.62 2.52 28.31
C ARG A 119 -2.97 3.02 27.85
N VAL A 120 -3.02 3.57 26.65
CA VAL A 120 -4.27 3.92 26.00
C VAL A 120 -4.62 2.79 25.04
N GLY A 121 -5.58 1.94 25.44
CA GLY A 121 -6.29 1.07 24.49
C GLY A 121 -7.35 1.89 23.74
N ASP A 122 -8.59 1.40 23.68
CA ASP A 122 -9.72 2.05 22.99
C ASP A 122 -10.26 3.36 23.64
N ALA A 123 -9.44 4.08 24.40
CA ALA A 123 -9.87 5.25 25.17
C ALA A 123 -9.72 6.56 24.40
N LEU A 124 -10.66 6.83 23.48
CA LEU A 124 -10.85 8.16 22.89
C LEU A 124 -11.51 9.11 23.91
N LYS A 125 -11.05 10.37 24.01
CA LYS A 125 -11.83 11.41 24.71
C LYS A 125 -12.91 11.94 23.76
N ALA A 126 -14.11 12.17 24.28
CA ALA A 126 -15.07 13.05 23.61
C ALA A 126 -14.43 14.43 23.42
N THR A 127 -14.46 14.95 22.18
CA THR A 127 -13.90 16.23 21.75
C THR A 127 -14.13 17.30 22.82
N ASN A 128 -13.09 17.60 23.59
CA ASN A 128 -12.98 18.84 24.32
C ASN A 128 -11.79 19.54 23.69
N GLN A 129 -12.06 20.64 23.00
CA GLN A 129 -11.08 21.45 22.29
C GLN A 129 -10.13 22.12 23.29
N ASN A 130 -9.25 21.36 23.92
CA ASN A 130 -8.15 21.92 24.67
C ASN A 130 -7.10 22.39 23.66
N ARG A 131 -7.25 23.63 23.18
CA ARG A 131 -6.20 24.32 22.44
C ARG A 131 -4.97 24.45 23.34
N ASN A 132 -3.94 23.65 23.08
CA ASN A 132 -2.61 23.97 23.56
C ASN A 132 -2.15 25.23 22.82
N PHE A 133 -2.02 26.34 23.55
CA PHE A 133 -1.37 27.54 23.04
C PHE A 133 0.14 27.26 22.97
N GLN A 134 0.63 26.91 21.79
CA GLN A 134 2.07 26.95 21.51
C GLN A 134 2.42 28.37 21.07
N THR A 135 3.39 28.98 21.76
CA THR A 135 4.00 30.24 21.30
C THR A 135 4.72 29.99 19.97
N PRO A 136 4.55 30.84 18.96
CA PRO A 136 5.27 30.67 17.70
C PRO A 136 6.76 30.79 17.97
N GLN A 137 7.49 29.70 17.74
CA GLN A 137 8.94 29.73 17.75
C GLN A 137 9.38 30.33 16.42
N GLN A 138 9.46 31.67 16.37
CA GLN A 138 10.07 32.37 15.26
C GLN A 138 11.57 32.08 15.29
N PHE A 139 12.00 31.07 14.54
CA PHE A 139 13.40 30.89 14.23
C PHE A 139 13.87 32.15 13.49
N SER A 140 14.98 32.74 13.94
CA SER A 140 15.52 33.97 13.37
C SER A 140 15.60 33.87 11.85
N ASN A 141 15.13 34.91 11.15
CA ASN A 141 15.13 35.02 9.70
C ASN A 141 16.56 34.88 9.14
N ASN A 142 16.99 33.65 8.87
CA ASN A 142 18.11 33.37 7.99
C ASN A 142 17.56 33.39 6.56
N LEU A 143 18.31 33.96 5.61
CA LEU A 143 17.92 34.11 4.20
C LEU A 143 17.30 32.80 3.66
N GLY A 144 15.98 32.78 3.51
CA GLY A 144 15.26 31.69 2.83
C GLY A 144 15.26 31.94 1.33
N PHE A 145 15.28 30.87 0.53
CA PHE A 145 15.03 30.96 -0.90
C PHE A 145 13.53 30.82 -1.18
N ALA A 146 13.03 31.50 -2.22
CA ALA A 146 11.64 31.37 -2.63
C ALA A 146 11.42 29.97 -3.25
N VAL A 147 10.40 29.27 -2.78
CA VAL A 147 9.94 28.02 -3.41
C VAL A 147 9.24 28.38 -4.71
N PHE A 148 9.53 27.64 -5.78
CA PHE A 148 8.90 27.84 -7.08
C PHE A 148 7.37 27.67 -6.98
N ASP A 149 6.64 28.68 -7.44
CA ASP A 149 5.17 28.65 -7.51
C ASP A 149 4.75 28.23 -8.92
N GLU A 150 4.33 26.97 -9.05
CA GLU A 150 3.87 26.40 -10.32
C GLU A 150 2.62 27.10 -10.88
N ASN A 151 1.81 27.77 -10.03
CA ASN A 151 0.64 28.53 -10.49
C ASN A 151 0.99 29.89 -11.10
N SER A 152 2.22 30.38 -10.91
CA SER A 152 2.66 31.67 -11.45
C SER A 152 3.03 31.62 -12.94
N ALA A 153 3.27 30.42 -13.47
CA ALA A 153 3.48 30.19 -14.89
C ALA A 153 2.14 29.89 -15.58
N SER A 154 1.66 30.81 -16.42
CA SER A 154 0.42 30.66 -17.19
C SER A 154 0.40 29.36 -18.01
N ALA A 155 -0.16 28.26 -17.50
CA ALA A 155 -0.67 27.02 -18.15
C ALA A 155 0.11 26.39 -19.34
N SER A 156 1.30 26.90 -19.65
CA SER A 156 2.14 26.61 -20.82
C SER A 156 3.62 26.65 -20.38
N GLY A 157 3.89 26.24 -19.14
CA GLY A 157 5.22 25.76 -18.77
C GLY A 157 5.46 24.38 -19.38
N PRO A 158 6.71 23.96 -19.61
CA PRO A 158 6.99 22.59 -20.02
C PRO A 158 6.34 21.65 -19.00
N GLU A 159 5.53 20.71 -19.48
CA GLU A 159 5.12 19.53 -18.72
C GLU A 159 6.35 19.06 -17.95
N ILE A 160 6.24 18.94 -16.61
CA ILE A 160 7.35 18.59 -15.73
C ILE A 160 8.12 17.47 -16.42
N PRO A 161 9.42 17.66 -16.77
CA PRO A 161 10.13 16.71 -17.59
C PRO A 161 9.94 15.34 -16.95
N ILE A 162 9.37 14.40 -17.69
CA ILE A 162 9.26 13.01 -17.28
C ILE A 162 10.71 12.57 -17.06
N LEU A 163 11.14 12.63 -15.80
CA LEU A 163 12.50 12.26 -15.42
C LEU A 163 12.63 10.83 -15.87
N THR A 164 13.57 10.58 -16.78
CA THR A 164 13.98 9.23 -17.14
C THR A 164 14.21 8.48 -15.82
N PRO A 165 13.40 7.45 -15.51
CA PRO A 165 13.46 6.79 -14.21
C PRO A 165 14.90 6.34 -13.99
N GLN A 166 15.52 6.81 -12.91
CA GLN A 166 16.83 6.30 -12.52
C GLN A 166 16.70 4.78 -12.38
N HIS A 167 17.59 4.06 -13.05
CA HIS A 167 17.61 2.61 -13.03
C HIS A 167 17.65 2.14 -11.56
N TRP A 168 16.69 1.30 -11.16
CA TRP A 168 16.73 0.71 -9.83
C TRP A 168 17.97 -0.18 -9.73
N THR A 169 18.91 0.12 -8.83
CA THR A 169 20.16 -0.64 -8.72
C THR A 169 19.94 -2.04 -8.12
N GLU A 170 18.87 -2.24 -7.35
CA GLU A 170 18.55 -3.51 -6.69
C GLU A 170 17.06 -3.87 -6.87
N PRO A 171 16.71 -5.17 -6.98
CA PRO A 171 15.32 -5.61 -7.02
C PRO A 171 14.62 -5.36 -5.68
N PRO A 172 13.32 -5.05 -5.68
CA PRO A 172 12.58 -4.78 -4.46
C PRO A 172 12.57 -6.00 -3.54
N ALA A 173 12.79 -5.76 -2.24
CA ALA A 173 12.78 -6.83 -1.26
C ALA A 173 11.39 -7.48 -1.20
N PRO A 174 11.29 -8.83 -1.24
CA PRO A 174 10.00 -9.50 -1.19
C PRO A 174 9.27 -9.27 0.15
N ARG A 175 10.02 -8.95 1.21
CA ARG A 175 9.49 -8.69 2.56
C ARG A 175 9.97 -7.37 3.12
N ALA A 176 9.09 -6.70 3.87
CA ALA A 176 9.41 -5.49 4.61
C ALA A 176 9.99 -5.87 5.98
N LYS A 177 11.29 -6.19 6.01
CA LYS A 177 11.98 -6.76 7.20
C LYS A 177 11.80 -5.96 8.50
N GLU A 178 11.51 -4.66 8.43
CA GLU A 178 11.30 -3.80 9.60
C GLU A 178 9.84 -3.80 10.08
N ASN A 179 8.88 -4.11 9.19
CA ASN A 179 7.45 -4.19 9.50
C ASN A 179 7.00 -5.61 9.91
N GLU A 180 7.87 -6.61 9.71
CA GLU A 180 7.60 -8.01 10.04
C GLU A 180 8.54 -8.48 11.16
N LEU A 181 7.96 -8.88 12.30
CA LEU A 181 8.68 -9.60 13.34
C LEU A 181 8.77 -11.08 12.95
N SER A 182 9.98 -11.61 12.78
CA SER A 182 10.19 -13.05 12.79
C SER A 182 9.96 -13.58 14.21
N ALA A 183 9.25 -14.70 14.34
CA ALA A 183 8.96 -15.23 15.67
C ALA A 183 10.25 -15.66 16.39
N GLY A 184 10.27 -15.45 17.71
CA GLY A 184 11.35 -15.83 18.62
C GLY A 184 11.51 -17.36 18.78
N PRO A 185 12.42 -17.83 19.66
CA PRO A 185 13.03 -19.17 19.64
C PRO A 185 12.10 -20.29 19.15
N TRP A 186 12.32 -20.76 17.92
CA TRP A 186 11.55 -21.85 17.34
C TRP A 186 12.16 -23.19 17.77
N ASN A 187 11.36 -23.98 18.45
CA ASN A 187 11.44 -25.43 18.66
C ASN A 187 11.37 -26.24 17.34
N SER A 188 12.05 -25.80 16.27
CA SER A 188 12.15 -26.51 14.98
C SER A 188 13.03 -27.76 15.03
N GLY A 189 13.18 -28.36 16.21
CA GLY A 189 13.80 -29.66 16.38
C GLY A 189 12.86 -30.74 15.86
N ARG A 190 13.27 -31.46 14.82
CA ARG A 190 12.80 -32.84 14.67
C ARG A 190 13.26 -33.58 15.92
N VAL A 191 12.32 -34.10 16.71
CA VAL A 191 12.65 -35.14 17.68
C VAL A 191 13.09 -36.33 16.85
N VAL A 192 14.40 -36.55 16.73
CA VAL A 192 14.93 -37.84 16.28
C VAL A 192 14.62 -38.79 17.42
N VAL A 193 13.48 -39.49 17.32
CA VAL A 193 13.28 -40.69 18.12
C VAL A 193 14.29 -41.71 17.60
N GLU A 194 15.41 -41.79 18.28
CA GLU A 194 16.35 -42.88 18.11
C GLU A 194 15.60 -44.17 18.42
N LEU A 195 15.34 -45.01 17.41
CA LEU A 195 14.90 -46.39 17.61
C LEU A 195 16.10 -47.17 18.16
N SER A 196 16.54 -46.86 19.37
CA SER A 196 17.41 -47.71 20.15
C SER A 196 16.56 -48.50 21.14
N SER A 197 16.72 -49.83 21.06
CA SER A 197 16.15 -50.86 21.92
C SER A 197 14.75 -51.35 21.55
N PHE A 198 14.68 -52.38 20.71
CA PHE A 198 14.06 -53.68 21.06
C PHE A 198 14.29 -54.67 19.90
N PHE A 199 15.53 -55.05 19.67
CA PHE A 199 15.84 -56.32 19.01
C PHE A 199 16.97 -56.99 19.80
N LEU A 200 16.80 -58.29 20.05
CA LEU A 200 17.64 -59.22 20.82
C LEU A 200 17.46 -59.27 22.35
N LYS A 201 16.48 -60.08 22.77
CA LYS A 201 16.54 -61.08 23.85
C LYS A 201 15.35 -62.02 23.60
N THR A 202 15.43 -63.33 23.39
CA THR A 202 16.45 -64.38 23.45
C THR A 202 15.73 -65.62 22.91
N LEU A 203 16.26 -66.28 21.89
CA LEU A 203 15.82 -67.62 21.49
C LEU A 203 16.79 -68.65 22.10
N TRP A 204 16.23 -69.72 22.69
CA TRP A 204 16.84 -71.00 23.13
C TRP A 204 17.33 -71.12 24.60
N PRO A 205 17.35 -72.32 25.27
CA PRO A 205 16.72 -73.65 25.03
C PRO A 205 15.77 -74.17 26.14
N LEU A 206 14.81 -75.04 25.79
CA LEU A 206 14.78 -76.49 26.11
C LEU A 206 13.57 -77.15 25.44
#